data_AF-A0A843SAF9-F1
#
_entry.id   AF-A0A843SAF9-F1
#
_cell.length_a   1.000
_cell.length_b   1.000
_cell.length_c   1.000
_cell.angle_alpha   90.00
_cell.angle_beta   90.00
_cell.angle_gamma   90.00
#
_symmetry.space_group_name_H-M   'P 1'
#
loop_
_entity.id
_entity.type
_entity.pdbx_description
1 polymer ?
#
loop_
_entity_poly.entity_id
_entity_poly.type
_entity_poly.pdbx_seq_one_letter_code
_entity_poly.pdbx_strand_id
1 'polypeptide(L)' 'MTEDGCQWRVTSNAGWLTIVGDGSGTGNGVITFRVAINLGLTSRTGTLTIAGRTFTVTQSVL' A
#
# COMPACT_ATOMS: atom_id res chain seq x y z
N MET A 1 9.43 18.61 24.82
CA MET A 1 9.92 18.36 23.45
C MET A 1 8.69 18.07 22.62
N THR A 2 8.38 18.97 21.69
CA THR A 2 7.20 18.89 20.83
C THR A 2 7.33 17.69 19.89
N GLU A 3 6.22 16.99 19.70
CA GLU A 3 6.05 15.75 18.97
C GLU A 3 6.25 15.93 17.45
N ASP A 4 7.51 16.10 17.02
CA ASP A 4 7.89 15.81 15.65
C ASP A 4 8.23 14.31 15.54
N GLY A 5 7.69 13.61 14.52
CA GLY A 5 8.53 12.60 13.88
C GLY A 5 8.20 11.12 14.02
N CYS A 6 6.93 10.71 13.95
CA CYS A 6 6.63 9.41 13.32
C CYS A 6 6.14 9.64 11.89
N GLN A 7 7.04 10.19 11.07
CA GLN A 7 6.82 10.27 9.64
C GLN A 7 6.82 8.85 9.08
N TRP A 8 5.83 8.54 8.26
CA TRP A 8 5.75 7.28 7.56
C TRP A 8 5.51 7.52 6.08
N ARG A 9 5.92 6.52 5.30
CA ARG A 9 5.71 6.44 3.87
C ARG A 9 5.16 5.07 3.52
N VAL A 10 4.39 5.04 2.44
CA VAL A 10 3.87 3.84 1.80
C VAL A 10 4.66 3.58 0.53
N THR A 11 5.07 2.33 0.37
CA THR A 11 5.70 1.83 -0.84
C THR A 11 4.86 0.67 -1.36
N SER A 12 4.53 0.70 -2.65
CA SER A 12 3.94 -0.45 -3.32
C SER A 12 5.04 -1.32 -3.89
N ASN A 13 4.98 -2.62 -3.58
CA ASN A 13 5.93 -3.61 -4.09
C ASN A 13 5.31 -4.45 -5.22
N ALA A 14 4.18 -4.00 -5.77
CA ALA A 14 3.49 -4.65 -6.88
C ALA A 14 2.94 -3.61 -7.86
N GLY A 15 3.26 -3.73 -9.15
CA GLY A 15 2.88 -2.74 -10.17
C GLY A 15 1.36 -2.58 -10.40
N TRP A 16 0.56 -3.53 -9.93
CA TRP A 16 -0.91 -3.49 -9.99
C TRP A 16 -1.57 -2.92 -8.72
N LEU A 17 -0.77 -2.55 -7.72
CA LEU A 17 -1.18 -1.80 -6.53
C LEU A 17 -0.66 -0.37 -6.65
N THR A 18 -1.55 0.60 -6.79
CA THR A 18 -1.19 2.02 -6.96
C THR A 18 -1.62 2.82 -5.75
N ILE A 19 -0.68 3.48 -5.07
CA ILE A 19 -0.99 4.39 -3.95
C ILE A 19 -1.67 5.64 -4.52
N VAL A 20 -2.77 6.08 -3.89
CA VAL A 20 -3.46 7.32 -4.25
C VAL A 20 -2.93 8.44 -3.37
N GLY A 21 -2.56 9.57 -3.97
CA GLY A 21 -1.97 10.70 -3.27
C GLY A 21 -0.46 10.56 -3.09
N ASP A 22 0.09 11.23 -2.09
CA ASP A 22 1.51 11.29 -1.75
C ASP A 22 2.02 10.02 -1.07
N GLY A 23 1.11 9.27 -0.41
CA GLY A 23 1.46 8.02 0.26
C GLY A 23 2.33 8.24 1.49
N SER A 24 2.21 9.38 2.16
CA SER A 24 2.99 9.72 3.34
C SER A 24 2.13 10.42 4.39
N GLY A 25 2.62 10.46 5.62
CA GLY A 25 1.93 11.16 6.69
C GLY A 25 2.73 11.16 7.98
N THR A 26 2.18 11.82 8.99
CA THR A 26 2.74 11.88 10.34
C THR A 26 1.65 11.49 11.34
N GLY A 27 1.99 10.70 12.35
CA GLY A 27 1.01 10.21 13.32
C GLY A 27 0.00 9.23 12.70
N ASN A 28 -1.23 9.21 13.20
CA ASN A 28 -2.27 8.33 12.65
C ASN A 28 -2.78 8.87 11.31
N GLY A 29 -2.96 7.98 10.33
CA GLY A 29 -3.51 8.38 9.03
C GLY A 29 -4.12 7.22 8.27
N VAL A 30 -4.90 7.56 7.25
CA VAL A 30 -5.55 6.62 6.35
C VAL A 30 -4.85 6.68 5.00
N ILE A 31 -4.60 5.51 4.42
CA ILE A 31 -4.02 5.39 3.08
C ILE A 31 -5.05 4.77 2.15
N THR A 32 -5.17 5.37 0.97
CA THR A 32 -6.00 4.86 -0.11
C THR A 32 -5.08 4.30 -1.20
N PHE A 33 -5.41 3.13 -1.73
CA PHE A 33 -4.73 2.55 -2.88
C PHE A 33 -5.76 1.94 -3.83
N ARG A 34 -5.38 1.84 -5.11
CA ARG A 34 -6.15 1.21 -6.17
C ARG A 34 -5.54 -0.13 -6.51
N VAL A 35 -6.41 -1.08 -6.78
CA VAL A 35 -6.07 -2.43 -7.24
C VAL A 35 -6.47 -2.53 -8.70
N ALA A 36 -5.51 -2.69 -9.62
CA ALA A 36 -5.83 -2.94 -11.01
C ALA A 36 -6.54 -4.29 -11.16
N ILE A 37 -7.31 -4.48 -12.24
CA ILE A 37 -7.98 -5.77 -12.50
C ILE A 37 -6.96 -6.89 -12.74
N ASN A 38 -7.27 -8.11 -12.28
CA ASN A 38 -6.49 -9.30 -12.61
C ASN A 38 -7.14 -10.01 -13.80
N LEU A 39 -6.59 -9.80 -15.01
CA LEU A 39 -7.02 -10.48 -16.24
C LEU A 39 -6.30 -11.82 -16.48
N GLY A 40 -5.51 -12.28 -15.51
CA GLY A 40 -4.81 -13.56 -15.59
C GLY A 40 -5.72 -14.76 -15.29
N LEU A 41 -5.18 -15.96 -15.51
CA LEU A 41 -5.86 -17.23 -15.18
C LEU A 41 -5.52 -17.73 -13.77
N THR A 42 -4.67 -17.01 -13.03
CA THR A 42 -4.25 -17.36 -11.67
C THR A 42 -4.41 -16.17 -10.72
N SER A 43 -4.64 -16.47 -9.43
CA SER A 43 -4.60 -15.48 -8.37
C SER A 43 -3.20 -14.86 -8.29
N ARG A 44 -3.15 -13.58 -7.93
CA ARG A 44 -1.88 -12.86 -7.74
C ARG A 44 -1.79 -12.27 -6.34
N THR A 45 -0.56 -12.24 -5.84
CA THR A 45 -0.23 -11.69 -4.52
C THR A 45 0.77 -10.56 -4.69
N GLY A 46 0.53 -9.47 -3.97
CA GLY A 46 1.36 -8.27 -3.95
C GLY A 46 1.42 -7.71 -2.54
N THR A 47 2.38 -6.83 -2.28
CA THR A 47 2.54 -6.24 -0.94
C THR A 47 2.64 -4.72 -0.98
N LEU A 48 2.22 -4.10 0.13
CA LEU A 48 2.46 -2.71 0.46
C LEU A 48 3.33 -2.67 1.72
N THR A 49 4.31 -1.78 1.77
CA THR A 49 5.08 -1.50 2.98
C THR A 49 4.66 -0.13 3.52
N ILE A 50 4.10 -0.11 4.75
CA ILE A 50 3.55 1.09 5.41
C ILE A 50 4.23 1.20 6.78
N ALA A 51 4.93 2.31 7.04
CA ALA A 51 5.64 2.52 8.30
C ALA A 51 6.56 1.32 8.68
N GLY A 52 7.22 0.72 7.68
CA GLY A 52 8.07 -0.46 7.84
C GLY A 52 7.33 -1.79 8.04
N ARG A 53 5.99 -1.80 8.03
CA ARG A 53 5.17 -3.01 8.14
C ARG A 53 4.68 -3.47 6.77
N THR A 54 4.68 -4.77 6.55
CA THR A 54 4.24 -5.37 5.29
C THR A 54 2.78 -5.79 5.36
N PHE A 55 2.00 -5.34 4.39
CA PHE A 55 0.61 -5.71 4.18
C PHE A 55 0.51 -6.52 2.89
N THR A 56 -0.13 -7.69 2.96
CA THR A 56 -0.29 -8.59 1.83
C THR A 56 -1.68 -8.43 1.22
N VAL A 57 -1.72 -8.27 -0.11
CA VAL A 57 -2.95 -8.23 -0.90
C VAL A 57 -2.98 -9.45 -1.82
N THR A 58 -4.02 -10.26 -1.69
CA THR A 58 -4.30 -11.38 -2.59
C THR A 58 -5.51 -11.02 -3.42
N GLN A 59 -5.35 -11.04 -4.74
CA GLN A 59 -6.42 -10.79 -5.69
C GLN A 59 -6.72 -12.08 -6.46
N SER A 60 -7.97 -12.54 -6.41
CA SER A 60 -8.43 -13.65 -7.24
C SER A 60 -8.42 -13.29 -8.72
N VAL A 61 -8.69 -14.29 -9.55
CA VAL A 61 -9.10 -14.03 -10.94
C VAL A 61 -10.50 -13.40 -10.96
N LEU A 62 -10.87 -12.84 -12.12
CA LEU A 62 -12.22 -12.34 -12.38
C LEU A 62 -13.27 -13.45 -12.28
#